data_AF-A0AAN6IWH4-F1
#
_entry.id   AF-A0AAN6IWH4-F1
#
_cell.length_a   1.000
_cell.length_b   1.000
_cell.length_c   1.000
_cell.angle_alpha   90.00
_cell.angle_beta   90.00
_cell.angle_gamma   90.00
#
_symmetry.space_group_name_H-M   'P 1'
#
loop_
_entity.id
_entity.type
_entity.pdbx_description
1 polymer ?
#
loop_
_entity_poly.entity_id
_entity_poly.type
_entity_poly.pdbx_seq_one_letter_code
_entity_poly.pdbx_strand_id
1 'polypeptide(L)'
;MVDNGAVYRSDSSLTLTNTNSSPYQATPTPFSSDSDAISIRKQKKEATRQQGQAQLQATESEAGSHIEVALGTMSSEKSRGTVQRYLYQELDASYMSFVIILCFFISGLIDSVAFNSWNCFVDMQTGNTVFAALGLGGQPKASHSQQYYKSLTSIGAFCLGTLFFNTLHRFPTGFAEQASSRRRSTFIASFSIQTALIVVATVLVSQDLVSNQPFLPGAFSSGSNDKDSRPPAMTNFLDLCPVSLLSFQAAGQVTLSRLLGMVELPTIVLSALYHDFTADLLAIRTSWKRSPSLWEFLVVQQRRQGRRLACIIALFIGGIIGGEMYKSRAGMAGALWLAAGAKLAIVVAWCFWKGGSADNDGLPR
;
A
#
# COMPACT_ATOMS: atom_id res chain seq x y z
N MET A 1 -9.76 17.76 58.72
CA MET A 1 -9.98 17.71 57.26
C MET A 1 -8.88 16.81 56.71
N VAL A 2 -8.98 15.47 56.73
CA VAL A 2 -9.86 14.59 55.91
C VAL A 2 -9.84 15.09 54.46
N ASP A 3 -9.27 14.39 53.48
CA ASP A 3 -9.49 12.97 53.16
C ASP A 3 -8.32 12.33 52.38
N ASN A 4 -8.09 11.03 52.60
CA ASN A 4 -7.05 10.20 51.99
C ASN A 4 -7.63 8.80 51.76
N GLY A 5 -7.68 8.32 50.51
CA GLY A 5 -7.83 6.91 50.13
C GLY A 5 -9.22 6.27 50.25
N ALA A 6 -9.77 5.83 49.11
CA ALA A 6 -10.86 4.84 49.08
C ALA A 6 -10.58 3.75 48.04
N VAL A 7 -10.07 2.63 48.57
CA VAL A 7 -10.20 1.27 48.04
C VAL A 7 -11.66 0.86 48.20
N TYR A 8 -12.29 0.23 47.20
CA TYR A 8 -13.52 -0.52 47.41
C TYR A 8 -13.41 -1.93 46.85
N ARG A 9 -13.42 -2.88 47.79
CA ARG A 9 -13.62 -4.32 47.62
C ARG A 9 -14.96 -4.61 48.29
N SER A 10 -15.86 -5.33 47.65
CA SER A 10 -16.95 -6.01 48.35
C SER A 10 -17.13 -7.40 47.74
N ASP A 11 -16.63 -8.40 48.47
CA ASP A 11 -17.11 -9.78 48.37
C ASP A 11 -18.52 -9.85 48.93
N SER A 12 -19.40 -10.67 48.36
CA SER A 12 -19.94 -11.86 49.05
C SER A 12 -21.14 -12.48 48.33
N SER A 13 -21.08 -13.82 48.27
CA SER A 13 -22.17 -14.78 48.43
C SER A 13 -23.28 -14.84 47.38
N LEU A 14 -23.40 -15.99 46.72
CA LEU A 14 -24.65 -16.74 46.70
C LEU A 14 -24.40 -18.25 46.46
N THR A 15 -25.09 -19.02 47.29
CA THR A 15 -24.78 -20.36 47.76
C THR A 15 -25.59 -21.41 46.99
N LEU A 16 -25.00 -22.60 46.83
CA LEU A 16 -25.64 -23.84 46.38
C LEU A 16 -26.71 -24.36 47.36
N THR A 17 -27.59 -25.20 46.81
CA THR A 17 -28.52 -26.17 47.44
C THR A 17 -29.92 -25.67 47.85
N ASN A 18 -30.96 -26.29 47.27
CA ASN A 18 -31.88 -27.07 48.09
C ASN A 18 -32.57 -28.18 47.28
N THR A 19 -32.69 -29.33 47.93
CA THR A 19 -33.26 -30.61 47.50
C THR A 19 -34.54 -30.89 48.30
N ASN A 20 -35.44 -31.71 47.72
CA ASN A 20 -36.47 -32.57 48.37
C ASN A 20 -37.73 -31.84 48.92
N SER A 21 -38.98 -32.35 48.86
CA SER A 21 -39.53 -33.69 48.55
C SER A 21 -41.08 -33.71 48.55
N SER A 22 -41.68 -34.60 47.71
CA SER A 22 -42.94 -35.40 47.88
C SER A 22 -44.33 -34.74 47.93
N PRO A 23 -45.48 -35.46 47.70
CA PRO A 23 -45.68 -36.93 47.60
C PRO A 23 -46.60 -37.48 46.44
N TYR A 24 -46.52 -38.80 46.24
CA TYR A 24 -47.50 -39.83 45.77
C TYR A 24 -48.75 -39.55 44.90
N GLN A 25 -48.99 -40.51 43.97
CA GLN A 25 -50.19 -40.94 43.18
C GLN A 25 -50.12 -40.58 41.68
N ALA A 26 -50.23 -41.51 40.72
CA ALA A 26 -51.34 -42.45 40.53
C ALA A 26 -50.96 -43.75 39.77
N THR A 27 -51.74 -44.81 40.00
CA THR A 27 -51.93 -46.00 39.15
C THR A 27 -52.70 -45.66 37.85
N PRO A 28 -52.90 -46.58 36.88
CA PRO A 28 -51.98 -47.53 36.25
C PRO A 28 -51.88 -47.30 34.71
N THR A 29 -50.88 -47.94 34.09
CA THR A 29 -50.61 -47.97 32.64
C THR A 29 -51.67 -48.71 31.81
N PRO A 30 -51.88 -48.33 30.52
CA PRO A 30 -52.25 -49.28 29.49
C PRO A 30 -51.07 -49.57 28.53
N PHE A 31 -51.02 -50.84 28.13
CA PHE A 31 -50.15 -51.45 27.14
C PHE A 31 -50.16 -50.71 25.79
N SER A 32 -48.97 -50.54 25.18
CA SER A 32 -48.83 -50.46 23.72
C SER A 32 -47.62 -51.31 23.30
N SER A 33 -47.79 -52.01 22.19
CA SER A 33 -47.11 -53.24 21.77
C SER A 33 -45.72 -53.06 21.16
N ASP A 34 -44.84 -54.05 21.36
CA ASP A 34 -43.47 -54.18 20.80
C ASP A 34 -43.35 -54.05 19.25
N SER A 35 -44.48 -54.10 18.53
CA SER A 35 -44.55 -53.91 17.07
C SER A 35 -44.10 -52.51 16.62
N ASP A 36 -44.52 -51.46 17.33
CA ASP A 36 -44.31 -50.07 16.91
C ASP A 36 -42.88 -49.58 17.20
N ALA A 37 -42.25 -50.14 18.24
CA ALA A 37 -40.84 -49.87 18.54
C ALA A 37 -39.89 -50.46 17.48
N ILE A 38 -40.28 -51.58 16.84
CA ILE A 38 -39.48 -52.24 15.80
C ILE A 38 -39.59 -51.50 14.46
N SER A 39 -40.79 -50.99 14.10
CA SER A 39 -41.00 -50.23 12.87
C SER A 39 -40.25 -48.88 12.88
N ILE A 40 -40.29 -48.16 13.99
CA ILE A 40 -39.56 -46.89 14.19
C ILE A 40 -38.05 -47.12 14.16
N ARG A 41 -37.54 -48.21 14.77
CA ARG A 41 -36.11 -48.56 14.70
C ARG A 41 -35.65 -48.92 13.29
N LYS A 42 -36.48 -49.61 12.49
CA LYS A 42 -36.17 -49.89 11.09
C LYS A 42 -36.13 -48.63 10.23
N GLN A 43 -37.14 -47.76 10.36
CA GLN A 43 -37.18 -46.48 9.63
C GLN A 43 -36.00 -45.56 9.99
N LYS A 44 -35.62 -45.50 11.28
CA LYS A 44 -34.46 -44.71 11.72
C LYS A 44 -33.14 -45.25 11.14
N LYS A 45 -32.99 -46.58 11.06
CA LYS A 45 -31.81 -47.23 10.50
C LYS A 45 -31.69 -47.03 8.99
N GLU A 46 -32.81 -47.01 8.27
CA GLU A 46 -32.86 -46.72 6.83
C GLU A 46 -32.57 -45.25 6.54
N ALA A 47 -33.11 -44.31 7.34
CA ALA A 47 -32.82 -42.88 7.22
C ALA A 47 -31.34 -42.57 7.47
N THR A 48 -30.71 -43.20 8.46
CA THR A 48 -29.25 -43.05 8.70
C THR A 48 -28.42 -43.62 7.55
N ARG A 49 -28.88 -44.70 6.92
CA ARG A 49 -28.19 -45.31 5.77
C ARG A 49 -28.29 -44.44 4.51
N GLN A 50 -29.46 -43.84 4.27
CA GLN A 50 -29.67 -42.90 3.17
C GLN A 50 -28.88 -41.59 3.37
N GLN A 51 -28.83 -41.06 4.61
CA GLN A 51 -27.96 -39.91 4.92
C GLN A 51 -26.47 -40.21 4.72
N GLY A 52 -26.02 -41.40 5.12
CA GLY A 52 -24.63 -41.82 4.88
C GLY A 52 -24.29 -41.95 3.40
N GLN A 53 -25.22 -42.45 2.58
CA GLN A 53 -25.04 -42.55 1.12
C GLN A 53 -25.05 -41.17 0.43
N ALA A 54 -25.93 -40.27 0.86
CA ALA A 54 -25.97 -38.90 0.35
C ALA A 54 -24.69 -38.11 0.70
N GLN A 55 -24.15 -38.30 1.91
CA GLN A 55 -22.86 -37.71 2.28
C GLN A 55 -21.71 -38.27 1.46
N LEU A 56 -21.66 -39.59 1.23
CA LEU A 56 -20.61 -40.20 0.40
C LEU A 56 -20.64 -39.67 -1.05
N GLN A 57 -21.84 -39.54 -1.64
CA GLN A 57 -22.01 -38.98 -2.99
C GLN A 57 -21.64 -37.50 -3.07
N ALA A 58 -21.95 -36.71 -2.02
CA ALA A 58 -21.55 -35.30 -1.97
C ALA A 58 -20.03 -35.16 -1.90
N THR A 59 -19.35 -35.96 -1.08
CA THR A 59 -17.88 -35.95 -0.97
C THR A 59 -17.19 -36.41 -2.25
N GLU A 60 -17.74 -37.42 -2.95
CA GLU A 60 -17.23 -37.86 -4.26
C GLU A 60 -17.42 -36.79 -5.35
N SER A 61 -18.55 -36.08 -5.33
CA SER A 61 -18.82 -34.99 -6.27
C SER A 61 -17.93 -33.77 -6.02
N GLU A 62 -17.68 -33.40 -4.76
CA GLU A 62 -16.72 -32.35 -4.42
C GLU A 62 -15.30 -32.75 -4.84
N ALA A 63 -14.87 -33.97 -4.52
CA ALA A 63 -13.57 -34.49 -4.91
C ALA A 63 -13.39 -34.51 -6.44
N GLY A 64 -14.42 -34.93 -7.19
CA GLY A 64 -14.43 -34.87 -8.65
C GLY A 64 -14.31 -33.45 -9.19
N SER A 65 -15.03 -32.48 -8.61
CA SER A 65 -14.94 -31.07 -9.02
C SER A 65 -13.54 -30.48 -8.74
N HIS A 66 -12.93 -30.81 -7.60
CA HIS A 66 -11.59 -30.37 -7.26
C HIS A 66 -10.54 -30.97 -8.20
N ILE A 67 -10.70 -32.23 -8.61
CA ILE A 67 -9.82 -32.90 -9.58
C ILE A 67 -9.97 -32.30 -10.97
N GLU A 68 -11.18 -31.98 -11.42
CA GLU A 68 -11.44 -31.39 -12.73
C GLU A 68 -10.93 -29.94 -12.81
N VAL A 69 -11.09 -29.15 -11.74
CA VAL A 69 -10.49 -27.83 -11.59
C VAL A 69 -8.95 -27.91 -11.54
N ALA A 70 -8.40 -28.92 -10.86
CA ALA A 70 -6.95 -29.15 -10.81
C ALA A 70 -6.40 -29.58 -12.19
N LEU A 71 -7.09 -30.44 -12.93
CA LEU A 71 -6.71 -30.80 -14.30
C LEU A 71 -6.81 -29.62 -15.26
N GLY A 72 -7.86 -28.78 -15.12
CA GLY A 72 -8.05 -27.57 -15.90
C GLY A 72 -6.94 -26.53 -15.67
N THR A 73 -6.53 -26.35 -14.42
CA THR A 73 -5.41 -25.48 -14.05
C THR A 73 -4.06 -26.05 -14.52
N MET A 74 -3.82 -27.35 -14.40
CA MET A 74 -2.61 -28.01 -14.91
C MET A 74 -2.49 -27.96 -16.45
N SER A 75 -3.61 -28.05 -17.17
CA SER A 75 -3.67 -27.90 -18.63
C SER A 75 -3.31 -26.47 -19.06
N SER A 76 -3.85 -25.47 -18.37
CA SER A 76 -3.55 -24.05 -18.60
C SER A 76 -2.09 -23.69 -18.27
N GLU A 77 -1.50 -24.29 -17.24
CA GLU A 77 -0.09 -24.11 -16.91
C GLU A 77 0.87 -24.75 -17.93
N LYS A 78 0.51 -25.90 -18.50
CA LYS A 78 1.34 -26.61 -19.49
C LYS A 78 1.43 -25.88 -20.85
N SER A 79 0.49 -25.00 -21.17
CA SER A 79 0.44 -24.28 -22.46
C SER A 79 1.13 -22.91 -22.46
N ARG A 80 1.77 -22.50 -21.36
CA ARG A 80 2.48 -21.20 -21.30
C ARG A 80 3.95 -21.36 -21.67
N GLY A 81 4.39 -20.60 -22.68
CA GLY A 81 5.81 -20.58 -23.06
C GLY A 81 6.72 -20.13 -21.91
N THR A 82 8.00 -20.54 -21.93
CA THR A 82 8.99 -20.28 -20.88
C THR A 82 9.07 -18.80 -20.46
N VAL A 83 8.97 -17.88 -21.43
CA VAL A 83 8.95 -16.42 -21.20
C VAL A 83 7.69 -15.99 -20.46
N GLN A 84 6.52 -16.51 -20.84
CA GLN A 84 5.27 -16.20 -20.17
C GLN A 84 5.30 -16.70 -18.72
N ARG A 85 5.83 -17.91 -18.47
CA ARG A 85 5.96 -18.43 -17.10
C ARG A 85 6.88 -17.54 -16.25
N TYR A 86 7.98 -17.04 -16.82
CA TYR A 86 8.89 -16.11 -16.15
C TYR A 86 8.25 -14.76 -15.80
N LEU A 87 7.46 -14.19 -16.71
CA LEU A 87 6.79 -12.89 -16.52
C LEU A 87 5.60 -12.95 -15.55
N TYR A 88 4.97 -14.11 -15.39
CA TYR A 88 3.89 -14.33 -14.44
C TYR A 88 4.36 -14.80 -13.05
N GLN A 89 5.66 -15.04 -12.89
CA GLN A 89 6.24 -15.44 -11.61
C GLN A 89 6.14 -14.29 -10.59
N GLU A 90 5.82 -14.63 -9.34
CA GLU A 90 5.85 -13.68 -8.24
C GLU A 90 7.28 -13.38 -7.81
N LEU A 91 7.58 -12.13 -7.52
CA LEU A 91 8.93 -11.70 -7.14
C LEU A 91 9.19 -11.88 -5.63
N ASP A 92 10.43 -12.27 -5.29
CA ASP A 92 10.88 -12.37 -3.91
C ASP A 92 10.93 -11.00 -3.21
N ALA A 93 10.31 -10.92 -2.03
CA ALA A 93 10.17 -9.67 -1.27
C ALA A 93 11.43 -9.28 -0.48
N SER A 94 12.39 -10.19 -0.30
CA SER A 94 13.52 -10.04 0.62
C SER A 94 14.33 -8.75 0.42
N TYR A 95 14.55 -8.35 -0.83
CA TYR A 95 15.35 -7.16 -1.17
C TYR A 95 14.52 -5.95 -1.63
N MET A 96 13.18 -6.04 -1.63
CA MET A 96 12.33 -4.96 -2.14
C MET A 96 12.34 -3.70 -1.26
N SER A 97 12.84 -3.81 -0.02
CA SER A 97 13.08 -2.65 0.85
C SER A 97 14.08 -1.65 0.23
N PHE A 98 15.10 -2.13 -0.49
CA PHE A 98 16.05 -1.25 -1.18
C PHE A 98 15.37 -0.43 -2.29
N VAL A 99 14.43 -1.05 -3.01
CA VAL A 99 13.65 -0.36 -4.04
C VAL A 99 12.79 0.75 -3.42
N ILE A 100 12.17 0.49 -2.26
CA ILE A 100 11.39 1.50 -1.54
C ILE A 100 12.29 2.66 -1.09
N ILE A 101 13.46 2.37 -0.49
CA ILE A 101 14.43 3.41 -0.09
C ILE A 101 14.85 4.27 -1.29
N LEU A 102 15.11 3.64 -2.44
CA LEU A 102 15.41 4.36 -3.67
C LEU A 102 14.23 5.20 -4.16
N CYS A 103 12.98 4.73 -4.03
CA CYS A 103 11.79 5.54 -4.33
C CYS A 103 11.67 6.76 -3.41
N PHE A 104 12.03 6.65 -2.12
CA PHE A 104 12.10 7.80 -1.21
C PHE A 104 13.15 8.83 -1.66
N PHE A 105 14.33 8.36 -2.07
CA PHE A 105 15.36 9.22 -2.65
C PHE A 105 14.84 9.94 -3.90
N ILE A 106 14.23 9.22 -4.84
CA ILE A 106 13.65 9.79 -6.06
C ILE A 106 12.57 10.82 -5.72
N SER A 107 11.72 10.55 -4.73
CA SER A 107 10.66 11.47 -4.33
C SER A 107 11.24 12.78 -3.78
N GLY A 108 12.23 12.71 -2.88
CA GLY A 108 12.91 13.90 -2.38
C GLY A 108 13.59 14.71 -3.50
N LEU A 109 14.20 14.02 -4.46
CA LEU A 109 14.84 14.63 -5.63
C LEU A 109 13.84 15.40 -6.50
N ILE A 110 12.71 14.78 -6.86
CA ILE A 110 11.67 15.39 -7.71
C ILE A 110 10.96 16.52 -6.95
N ASP A 111 10.52 16.30 -5.71
CA ASP A 111 9.79 17.30 -4.93
C ASP A 111 10.62 18.55 -4.66
N SER A 112 11.94 18.41 -4.47
CA SER A 112 12.83 19.56 -4.28
C SER A 112 12.85 20.49 -5.50
N VAL A 113 13.00 19.94 -6.71
CA VAL A 113 13.04 20.75 -7.93
C VAL A 113 11.65 21.22 -8.38
N ALA A 114 10.61 20.43 -8.13
CA ALA A 114 9.22 20.80 -8.39
C ALA A 114 8.77 21.94 -7.48
N PHE A 115 9.10 21.88 -6.18
CA PHE A 115 8.77 22.95 -5.25
C PHE A 115 9.51 24.25 -5.59
N ASN A 116 10.79 24.18 -5.95
CA ASN A 116 11.56 25.37 -6.33
C ASN A 116 11.02 26.06 -7.59
N SER A 117 10.51 25.32 -8.59
CA SER A 117 10.03 25.92 -9.85
C SER A 117 8.54 26.26 -9.83
N TRP A 118 7.74 25.37 -9.21
CA TRP A 118 6.29 25.40 -9.31
C TRP A 118 5.60 25.67 -7.99
N ASN A 119 6.33 25.79 -6.87
CA ASN A 119 5.79 26.01 -5.52
C ASN A 119 4.62 25.05 -5.24
N CYS A 120 4.86 23.78 -5.56
CA CYS A 120 3.95 22.66 -5.44
C CYS A 120 4.80 21.40 -5.26
N PHE A 121 4.39 20.52 -4.34
CA PHE A 121 4.96 19.19 -4.27
C PHE A 121 4.25 18.30 -5.29
N VAL A 122 4.91 17.33 -5.88
CA VAL A 122 4.27 16.38 -6.80
C VAL A 122 4.06 15.02 -6.13
N ASP A 123 4.95 14.64 -5.20
CA ASP A 123 4.79 13.45 -4.36
C ASP A 123 4.05 13.78 -3.04
N MET A 124 4.28 14.93 -2.38
CA MET A 124 3.66 15.26 -1.09
C MET A 124 2.25 15.91 -1.12
N GLN A 125 1.18 15.12 -0.95
CA GLN A 125 -0.20 15.63 -0.96
C GLN A 125 -0.64 16.37 0.32
N THR A 126 -0.03 16.10 1.48
CA THR A 126 -0.36 16.81 2.73
C THR A 126 -0.07 18.31 2.60
N GLY A 127 1.11 18.68 2.09
CA GLY A 127 1.48 20.08 1.86
C GLY A 127 0.58 20.74 0.81
N ASN A 128 0.30 20.04 -0.29
CA ASN A 128 -0.59 20.55 -1.33
C ASN A 128 -2.02 20.78 -0.85
N THR A 129 -2.53 19.95 0.07
CA THR A 129 -3.86 20.18 0.66
C THR A 129 -3.89 21.51 1.41
N VAL A 130 -2.83 21.81 2.17
CA VAL A 130 -2.69 23.10 2.87
C VAL A 130 -2.53 24.26 1.88
N PHE A 131 -1.69 24.13 0.85
CA PHE A 131 -1.54 25.18 -0.17
C PHE A 131 -2.83 25.43 -0.96
N ALA A 132 -3.59 24.38 -1.26
CA ALA A 132 -4.89 24.52 -1.90
C ALA A 132 -5.87 25.28 -1.01
N ALA A 133 -5.96 24.92 0.27
CA ALA A 133 -6.83 25.60 1.24
C ALA A 133 -6.43 27.07 1.45
N LEU A 134 -5.13 27.35 1.62
CA LEU A 134 -4.63 28.71 1.78
C LEU A 134 -4.90 29.56 0.55
N GLY A 135 -4.68 29.03 -0.66
CA GLY A 135 -4.95 29.78 -1.88
C GLY A 135 -6.43 30.05 -2.12
N LEU A 136 -7.33 29.13 -1.75
CA LEU A 136 -8.78 29.39 -1.72
C LEU A 136 -9.15 30.49 -0.70
N GLY A 137 -8.41 30.57 0.41
CA GLY A 137 -8.51 31.65 1.39
C GLY A 137 -7.77 32.94 1.00
N GLY A 138 -7.18 33.02 -0.20
CA GLY A 138 -6.42 34.18 -0.66
C GLY A 138 -5.09 34.41 0.07
N GLN A 139 -4.50 33.36 0.63
CA GLN A 139 -3.26 33.40 1.40
C GLN A 139 -2.18 32.45 0.82
N PRO A 140 -0.90 32.75 1.06
CA PRO A 140 -0.37 34.03 1.53
C PRO A 140 -0.45 35.09 0.42
N LYS A 141 -0.60 36.37 0.78
CA LYS A 141 -0.61 37.51 -0.20
C LYS A 141 0.66 37.58 -1.07
N ALA A 142 1.75 36.95 -0.63
CA ALA A 142 2.99 36.83 -1.38
C ALA A 142 2.94 35.79 -2.51
N SER A 143 1.93 34.92 -2.54
CA SER A 143 1.71 33.95 -3.61
C SER A 143 0.69 34.47 -4.61
N HIS A 144 0.81 34.04 -5.86
CA HIS A 144 -0.17 34.36 -6.90
C HIS A 144 -1.53 33.76 -6.54
N SER A 145 -2.63 34.50 -6.82
CA SER A 145 -3.99 34.10 -6.46
C SER A 145 -4.41 32.76 -7.03
N GLN A 146 -3.84 32.36 -8.17
CA GLN A 146 -4.16 31.12 -8.88
C GLN A 146 -3.19 29.96 -8.59
N GLN A 147 -2.20 30.16 -7.69
CA GLN A 147 -1.17 29.17 -7.37
C GLN A 147 -1.76 27.82 -6.89
N TYR A 148 -2.91 27.86 -6.21
CA TYR A 148 -3.60 26.67 -5.71
C TYR A 148 -4.03 25.67 -6.79
N TYR A 149 -4.14 26.10 -8.06
CA TYR A 149 -4.44 25.18 -9.16
C TYR A 149 -3.38 24.09 -9.33
N LYS A 150 -2.10 24.40 -9.09
CA LYS A 150 -1.03 23.40 -9.16
C LYS A 150 -1.20 22.34 -8.07
N SER A 151 -1.51 22.78 -6.85
CA SER A 151 -1.79 21.89 -5.72
C SER A 151 -3.04 21.03 -5.94
N LEU A 152 -4.15 21.61 -6.42
CA LEU A 152 -5.36 20.85 -6.76
C LEU A 152 -5.11 19.84 -7.89
N THR A 153 -4.33 20.24 -8.91
CA THR A 153 -3.95 19.36 -10.02
C THR A 153 -3.12 18.19 -9.52
N SER A 154 -2.13 18.43 -8.65
CA SER A 154 -1.36 17.36 -8.01
C SER A 154 -2.26 16.39 -7.24
N ILE A 155 -3.16 16.90 -6.39
CA ILE A 155 -4.06 16.07 -5.59
C ILE A 155 -4.96 15.22 -6.49
N GLY A 156 -5.61 15.84 -7.48
CA GLY A 156 -6.48 15.14 -8.42
C GLY A 156 -5.74 14.07 -9.21
N ALA A 157 -4.58 14.41 -9.78
CA ALA A 157 -3.76 13.49 -10.55
C ALA A 157 -3.24 12.32 -9.68
N PHE A 158 -2.85 12.59 -8.44
CA PHE A 158 -2.42 11.57 -7.49
C PHE A 158 -3.56 10.59 -7.14
N CYS A 159 -4.78 11.09 -6.91
CA CYS A 159 -5.96 10.26 -6.67
C CYS A 159 -6.28 9.39 -7.88
N LEU A 160 -6.27 9.95 -9.10
CA LEU A 160 -6.46 9.20 -10.34
C LEU A 160 -5.37 8.15 -10.56
N GLY A 161 -4.11 8.49 -10.28
CA GLY A 161 -2.98 7.56 -10.31
C GLY A 161 -3.19 6.41 -9.33
N THR A 162 -3.69 6.69 -8.12
CA THR A 162 -3.95 5.68 -7.11
C THR A 162 -5.01 4.69 -7.59
N LEU A 163 -6.10 5.17 -8.21
CA LEU A 163 -7.12 4.31 -8.82
C LEU A 163 -6.53 3.46 -9.95
N PHE A 164 -5.72 4.07 -10.82
CA PHE A 164 -5.09 3.39 -11.95
C PHE A 164 -4.13 2.28 -11.49
N PHE A 165 -3.15 2.58 -10.62
CA PHE A 165 -2.16 1.59 -10.18
C PHE A 165 -2.79 0.50 -9.31
N ASN A 166 -3.77 0.82 -8.45
CA ASN A 166 -4.52 -0.22 -7.74
C ASN A 166 -5.27 -1.14 -8.70
N THR A 167 -5.86 -0.59 -9.78
CA THR A 167 -6.53 -1.39 -10.81
C THR A 167 -5.53 -2.26 -11.58
N LEU A 168 -4.38 -1.70 -11.97
CA LEU A 168 -3.30 -2.43 -12.65
C LEU A 168 -2.80 -3.63 -11.83
N HIS A 169 -2.68 -3.46 -10.51
CA HIS A 169 -2.25 -4.52 -9.60
C HIS A 169 -3.36 -5.51 -9.19
N ARG A 170 -4.64 -5.21 -9.47
CA ARG A 170 -5.79 -6.11 -9.24
C ARG A 170 -6.25 -6.86 -10.48
N PHE A 171 -6.09 -6.26 -11.67
CA PHE A 171 -6.50 -6.85 -12.95
C PHE A 171 -6.06 -8.32 -13.13
N PRO A 172 -4.84 -8.73 -12.75
CA PRO A 172 -4.38 -10.11 -12.95
C PRO A 172 -4.91 -11.14 -11.93
N THR A 173 -5.48 -10.70 -10.80
CA THR A 173 -5.94 -11.54 -9.67
C THR A 173 -7.46 -11.53 -9.47
N GLY A 174 -8.20 -10.76 -10.29
CA GLY A 174 -9.63 -10.52 -10.09
C GLY A 174 -9.88 -9.39 -9.08
N PHE A 175 -10.99 -8.67 -9.25
CA PHE A 175 -11.36 -7.51 -8.41
C PHE A 175 -11.88 -7.90 -7.02
N ALA A 176 -11.92 -9.20 -6.69
CA ALA A 176 -12.56 -9.75 -5.49
C ALA A 176 -11.63 -9.80 -4.25
N GLU A 177 -10.31 -9.75 -4.41
CA GLU A 177 -9.35 -9.77 -3.29
C GLU A 177 -8.52 -8.48 -3.17
N GLN A 178 -8.00 -8.23 -1.95
CA GLN A 178 -7.02 -7.18 -1.67
C GLN A 178 -5.88 -7.26 -2.69
N ALA A 179 -5.41 -6.12 -3.21
CA ALA A 179 -4.40 -6.09 -4.26
C ALA A 179 -3.16 -6.91 -3.85
N SER A 180 -2.95 -8.06 -4.50
CA SER A 180 -1.94 -9.06 -4.07
C SER A 180 -1.01 -9.49 -5.20
N SER A 181 -1.26 -9.08 -6.45
CA SER A 181 -0.42 -9.51 -7.58
C SER A 181 1.01 -8.96 -7.46
N ARG A 182 1.94 -9.81 -7.00
CA ARG A 182 3.40 -9.58 -6.99
C ARG A 182 4.08 -10.08 -8.25
N ARG A 183 3.29 -10.30 -9.32
CA ARG A 183 3.79 -10.79 -10.61
C ARG A 183 4.82 -9.82 -11.18
N ARG A 184 5.91 -10.37 -11.70
CA ARG A 184 7.01 -9.63 -12.34
C ARG A 184 6.50 -8.65 -13.40
N SER A 185 5.65 -9.12 -14.31
CA SER A 185 5.04 -8.31 -15.36
C SER A 185 4.31 -7.08 -14.83
N THR A 186 3.59 -7.20 -13.71
CA THR A 186 2.88 -6.08 -13.10
C THR A 186 3.84 -5.03 -12.54
N PHE A 187 4.93 -5.44 -11.89
CA PHE A 187 5.95 -4.50 -11.42
C PHE A 187 6.73 -3.83 -12.56
N ILE A 188 7.10 -4.58 -13.60
CA ILE A 188 7.73 -4.03 -14.81
C ILE A 188 6.80 -3.00 -15.45
N ALA A 189 5.52 -3.34 -15.68
CA ALA A 189 4.56 -2.43 -16.29
C ALA A 189 4.35 -1.17 -15.43
N SER A 190 4.17 -1.33 -14.11
CA SER A 190 3.96 -0.22 -13.18
C SER A 190 5.13 0.76 -13.18
N PHE A 191 6.38 0.28 -13.03
CA PHE A 191 7.55 1.16 -13.06
C PHE A 191 7.88 1.71 -14.45
N SER A 192 7.54 0.98 -15.51
CA SER A 192 7.71 1.48 -16.89
C SER A 192 6.80 2.67 -17.17
N ILE A 193 5.53 2.58 -16.75
CA ILE A 193 4.57 3.70 -16.85
C ILE A 193 5.07 4.89 -16.02
N GLN A 194 5.50 4.65 -14.77
CA GLN A 194 6.04 5.72 -13.94
C GLN A 194 7.25 6.40 -14.60
N THR A 195 8.18 5.61 -15.13
CA THR A 195 9.37 6.10 -15.84
C THR A 195 8.98 6.92 -17.07
N ALA A 196 8.06 6.43 -17.89
CA ALA A 196 7.59 7.12 -19.09
C ALA A 196 6.96 8.49 -18.74
N LEU A 197 6.15 8.55 -17.68
CA LEU A 197 5.55 9.81 -17.24
C LEU A 197 6.60 10.83 -16.75
N ILE A 198 7.63 10.38 -16.01
CA ILE A 198 8.77 11.24 -15.64
C ILE A 198 9.50 11.71 -16.89
N VAL A 199 9.79 10.82 -17.85
CA VAL A 199 10.48 11.18 -19.10
C VAL A 199 9.69 12.22 -19.89
N VAL A 200 8.37 12.05 -20.06
CA VAL A 200 7.53 13.04 -20.74
C VAL A 200 7.58 14.40 -20.03
N ALA A 201 7.42 14.43 -18.70
CA ALA A 201 7.55 15.66 -17.93
C ALA A 201 8.95 16.29 -18.08
N THR A 202 10.00 15.47 -18.07
CA THR A 202 11.39 15.92 -18.23
C THR A 202 11.64 16.50 -19.62
N VAL A 203 11.07 15.90 -20.68
CA VAL A 203 11.16 16.44 -22.04
C VAL A 203 10.47 17.79 -22.14
N LEU A 204 9.30 17.97 -21.52
CA LEU A 204 8.62 19.27 -21.48
C LEU A 204 9.48 20.35 -20.80
N VAL A 205 10.18 20.00 -19.71
CA VAL A 205 11.11 20.90 -19.02
C VAL A 205 12.38 21.13 -19.85
N SER A 206 12.92 20.11 -20.52
CA SER A 206 14.17 20.19 -21.29
C SER A 206 14.02 20.96 -22.61
N GLN A 207 12.81 20.97 -23.17
CA GLN A 207 12.47 21.75 -24.36
C GLN A 207 12.05 23.19 -24.01
N ASP A 208 12.21 23.59 -22.75
CA ASP A 208 11.76 24.90 -22.27
C ASP A 208 10.28 25.14 -22.66
N LEU A 209 9.40 24.14 -22.54
CA LEU A 209 7.95 24.35 -22.76
C LEU A 209 7.23 24.75 -21.48
N VAL A 210 7.86 24.44 -20.34
CA VAL A 210 7.35 24.63 -18.98
C VAL A 210 8.38 25.43 -18.18
N SER A 211 7.93 26.14 -17.15
CA SER A 211 8.83 26.87 -16.26
C SER A 211 9.84 25.93 -15.59
N ASN A 212 11.12 26.28 -15.75
CA ASN A 212 12.28 25.66 -15.09
C ASN A 212 13.04 26.67 -14.21
N GLN A 213 12.46 27.85 -14.00
CA GLN A 213 13.07 28.96 -13.26
C GLN A 213 12.58 28.98 -11.80
N PRO A 214 13.37 29.57 -10.88
CA PRO A 214 12.99 29.68 -9.49
C PRO A 214 11.65 30.39 -9.34
N PHE A 215 10.84 29.96 -8.38
CA PHE A 215 9.60 30.62 -8.03
C PHE A 215 9.84 32.07 -7.61
N LEU A 216 9.15 33.01 -8.27
CA LEU A 216 9.11 34.41 -7.87
C LEU A 216 7.81 34.72 -7.11
N PRO A 217 7.87 35.35 -5.92
CA PRO A 217 6.69 35.79 -5.19
C PRO A 217 5.78 36.68 -6.04
N GLY A 218 4.48 36.44 -6.00
CA GLY A 218 3.47 37.18 -6.76
C GLY A 218 3.35 36.79 -8.24
N ALA A 219 4.29 36.03 -8.81
CA ALA A 219 4.23 35.55 -10.19
C ALA A 219 3.62 34.15 -10.26
N PHE A 220 2.77 33.90 -11.26
CA PHE A 220 2.37 32.54 -11.60
C PHE A 220 3.43 31.95 -12.52
N SER A 221 4.24 31.03 -11.98
CA SER A 221 5.21 30.26 -12.78
C SER A 221 4.46 29.54 -13.91
N SER A 222 4.82 29.84 -15.17
CA SER A 222 4.07 29.43 -16.35
C SER A 222 4.92 29.51 -17.62
N GLY A 223 5.32 28.35 -18.16
CA GLY A 223 6.14 28.29 -19.38
C GLY A 223 7.55 28.87 -19.19
N SER A 224 8.41 28.75 -20.21
CA SER A 224 9.81 29.23 -20.16
C SER A 224 10.01 30.66 -20.69
N ASN A 225 9.08 31.17 -21.49
CA ASN A 225 9.29 32.42 -22.22
C ASN A 225 9.00 33.63 -21.34
N ASP A 226 10.05 34.12 -20.69
CA ASP A 226 10.17 35.44 -20.04
C ASP A 226 10.02 36.62 -21.04
N LYS A 227 9.83 36.33 -22.34
CA LYS A 227 9.62 37.33 -23.40
C LYS A 227 8.16 37.66 -23.66
N ASP A 228 7.24 36.99 -23.01
CA ASP A 228 5.84 37.35 -23.17
C ASP A 228 5.52 38.58 -22.34
N SER A 229 5.64 39.72 -23.01
CA SER A 229 4.84 40.93 -22.80
C SER A 229 3.34 40.64 -23.01
N ARG A 230 2.84 39.49 -22.56
CA ARG A 230 1.43 39.16 -22.55
C ARG A 230 0.80 40.03 -21.46
N PRO A 231 -0.31 40.73 -21.75
CA PRO A 231 -1.02 41.47 -20.72
C PRO A 231 -1.34 40.52 -19.56
N PRO A 232 -1.39 41.02 -18.30
CA PRO A 232 -1.61 40.24 -17.07
C PRO A 232 -2.94 39.44 -17.03
N ALA A 233 -3.68 39.37 -18.13
CA ALA A 233 -4.98 38.73 -18.26
C ALA A 233 -4.95 37.26 -18.71
N MET A 234 -3.87 36.75 -19.32
CA MET A 234 -3.80 35.34 -19.74
C MET A 234 -2.76 34.55 -18.96
N THR A 235 -3.19 33.97 -17.84
CA THR A 235 -2.43 32.95 -17.13
C THR A 235 -2.26 31.72 -18.01
N ASN A 236 -1.03 31.27 -18.23
CA ASN A 236 -0.75 30.05 -18.96
C ASN A 236 -0.59 28.89 -17.96
N PHE A 237 -1.25 27.77 -18.25
CA PHE A 237 -1.38 26.62 -17.35
C PHE A 237 -0.52 25.42 -17.79
N LEU A 238 0.48 25.62 -18.67
CA LEU A 238 1.31 24.52 -19.18
C LEU A 238 2.03 23.75 -18.08
N ASP A 239 2.43 24.42 -17.00
CA ASP A 239 3.05 23.80 -15.81
C ASP A 239 2.16 22.75 -15.12
N LEU A 240 0.83 22.82 -15.29
CA LEU A 240 -0.09 21.82 -14.73
C LEU A 240 0.12 20.45 -15.39
N CYS A 241 0.61 20.42 -16.64
CA CYS A 241 0.86 19.18 -17.36
C CYS A 241 1.92 18.32 -16.65
N PRO A 242 3.19 18.75 -16.48
CA PRO A 242 4.17 17.95 -15.77
C PRO A 242 3.84 17.74 -14.30
N VAL A 243 3.18 18.70 -13.63
CA VAL A 243 2.66 18.48 -12.26
C VAL A 243 1.71 17.28 -12.24
N SER A 244 0.74 17.22 -13.15
CA SER A 244 -0.19 16.09 -13.22
C SER A 244 0.51 14.76 -13.53
N LEU A 245 1.47 14.74 -14.47
CA LEU A 245 2.20 13.52 -14.84
C LEU A 245 3.06 13.00 -13.68
N LEU A 246 3.78 13.90 -13.00
CA LEU A 246 4.66 13.55 -11.88
C LEU A 246 3.85 13.14 -10.63
N SER A 247 2.72 13.79 -10.36
CA SER A 247 1.83 13.38 -9.26
C SER A 247 1.08 12.08 -9.55
N PHE A 248 0.70 11.84 -10.80
CA PHE A 248 0.09 10.57 -11.18
C PHE A 248 1.08 9.41 -10.98
N GLN A 249 2.33 9.54 -11.45
CA GLN A 249 3.32 8.47 -11.28
C GLN A 249 3.71 8.24 -9.81
N ALA A 250 3.66 9.29 -8.98
CA ALA A 250 3.91 9.21 -7.54
C ALA A 250 2.96 8.23 -6.83
N ALA A 251 1.74 8.07 -7.35
CA ALA A 251 0.80 7.11 -6.80
C ALA A 251 1.25 5.65 -6.98
N GLY A 252 1.99 5.33 -8.05
CA GLY A 252 2.43 3.96 -8.33
C GLY A 252 3.42 3.42 -7.30
N GLN A 253 4.35 4.25 -6.83
CA GLN A 253 5.28 3.88 -5.76
C GLN A 253 4.61 3.74 -4.38
N VAL A 254 3.48 4.42 -4.15
CA VAL A 254 2.66 4.27 -2.93
C VAL A 254 1.86 2.99 -2.99
N THR A 255 1.27 2.69 -4.14
CA THR A 255 0.64 1.39 -4.36
C THR A 255 1.66 0.28 -4.12
N LEU A 256 2.89 0.38 -4.64
CA LEU A 256 3.94 -0.59 -4.35
C LEU A 256 4.19 -0.76 -2.84
N SER A 257 4.39 0.33 -2.10
CA SER A 257 4.74 0.22 -0.67
C SER A 257 3.63 -0.48 0.13
N ARG A 258 2.37 -0.23 -0.24
CA ARG A 258 1.20 -0.90 0.36
C ARG A 258 1.09 -2.38 -0.04
N LEU A 259 1.36 -2.74 -1.30
CA LEU A 259 1.31 -4.12 -1.79
C LEU A 259 2.31 -5.05 -1.11
N LEU A 260 3.47 -4.52 -0.73
CA LEU A 260 4.54 -5.30 -0.13
C LEU A 260 4.33 -5.61 1.35
N GLY A 261 3.14 -5.30 1.91
CA GLY A 261 2.88 -5.46 3.34
C GLY A 261 3.74 -4.53 4.21
N MET A 262 4.55 -3.68 3.58
CA MET A 262 5.27 -2.57 4.18
C MET A 262 4.31 -1.39 4.38
N VAL A 263 3.10 -1.69 4.85
CA VAL A 263 2.01 -0.73 5.18
C VAL A 263 2.49 0.33 6.17
N GLU A 264 3.54 0.00 6.91
CA GLU A 264 4.30 0.84 7.83
C GLU A 264 5.16 1.94 7.16
N LEU A 265 5.29 1.93 5.84
CA LEU A 265 6.06 2.91 5.09
C LEU A 265 5.17 3.55 4.01
N PRO A 266 4.21 4.42 4.38
CA PRO A 266 3.57 5.27 3.39
C PRO A 266 4.65 6.19 2.80
N THR A 267 4.98 5.98 1.53
CA THR A 267 6.03 6.71 0.78
C THR A 267 5.84 8.22 0.69
N ILE A 268 4.70 8.73 1.16
CA ILE A 268 4.30 10.15 1.08
C ILE A 268 4.00 10.78 2.44
N VAL A 269 3.78 9.98 3.50
CA VAL A 269 3.46 10.51 4.84
C VAL A 269 4.68 10.38 5.74
N LEU A 270 5.67 11.24 5.51
CA LEU A 270 6.92 11.23 6.26
C LEU A 270 6.70 11.42 7.77
N SER A 271 5.64 12.12 8.18
CA SER A 271 5.25 12.23 9.60
C SER A 271 4.93 10.88 10.24
N ALA A 272 4.27 9.98 9.51
CA ALA A 272 4.00 8.62 9.99
C ALA A 272 5.32 7.86 10.15
N LEU A 273 6.26 8.01 9.22
CA LEU A 273 7.59 7.41 9.35
C LEU A 273 8.39 7.93 10.54
N TYR A 274 8.38 9.24 10.79
CA TYR A 274 9.03 9.82 11.96
C TYR A 274 8.40 9.31 13.26
N HIS A 275 7.07 9.26 13.32
CA HIS A 275 6.35 8.69 14.46
C HIS A 275 6.72 7.23 14.65
N ASP A 276 6.63 6.42 13.61
CA ASP A 276 6.92 4.99 13.63
C ASP A 276 8.36 4.69 14.02
N PHE A 277 9.31 5.46 13.50
CA PHE A 277 10.72 5.38 13.90
C PHE A 277 10.91 5.73 15.38
N THR A 278 10.31 6.83 15.86
CA THR A 278 10.48 7.26 17.25
C THR A 278 9.74 6.36 18.24
N ALA A 279 8.53 5.90 17.92
CA ALA A 279 7.79 4.91 18.70
C ALA A 279 8.55 3.58 18.79
N ASP A 280 9.18 3.14 17.69
CA ASP A 280 10.05 1.97 17.69
C ASP A 280 11.25 2.14 18.65
N LEU A 281 11.82 3.34 18.77
CA LEU A 281 12.93 3.59 19.72
C LEU A 281 12.52 3.32 21.17
N LEU A 282 11.28 3.65 21.55
CA LEU A 282 10.76 3.34 22.89
C LEU A 282 10.51 1.83 23.04
N ALA A 283 10.05 1.18 21.96
CA ALA A 283 9.84 -0.26 21.93
C ALA A 283 11.14 -1.08 21.98
N ILE A 284 12.32 -0.48 21.74
CA ILE A 284 13.63 -1.14 21.91
C ILE A 284 13.77 -1.69 23.32
N ARG A 285 13.41 -0.88 24.33
CA ARG A 285 13.58 -1.25 25.75
C ARG A 285 12.68 -2.42 26.15
N THR A 286 11.45 -2.45 25.64
CA THR A 286 10.49 -3.52 25.94
C THR A 286 10.79 -4.78 25.13
N SER A 287 11.21 -4.62 23.88
CA SER A 287 11.59 -5.72 22.98
C SER A 287 12.90 -6.40 23.42
N TRP A 288 13.85 -5.64 23.98
CA TRP A 288 15.05 -6.20 24.63
C TRP A 288 14.69 -7.15 25.77
N LYS A 289 13.72 -6.79 26.61
CA LYS A 289 13.31 -7.60 27.77
C LYS A 289 12.56 -8.88 27.41
N ARG A 290 11.99 -8.95 26.21
CA ARG A 290 11.12 -10.06 25.77
C ARG A 290 11.80 -11.02 24.80
N SER A 291 12.96 -10.64 24.26
CA SER A 291 13.63 -11.45 23.25
C SER A 291 14.39 -12.62 23.89
N PRO A 292 14.15 -13.88 23.46
CA PRO A 292 14.82 -15.06 24.00
C PRO A 292 16.30 -15.16 23.61
N SER A 293 16.72 -14.42 22.56
CA SER A 293 18.11 -14.33 22.13
C SER A 293 18.49 -12.90 21.70
N LEU A 294 19.73 -12.48 21.99
CA LEU A 294 20.27 -11.18 21.56
C LEU A 294 20.36 -11.08 20.03
N TRP A 295 20.58 -12.20 19.35
CA TRP A 295 20.73 -12.26 17.90
C TRP A 295 19.41 -12.05 17.16
N GLU A 296 18.31 -12.67 17.59
CA GLU A 296 17.00 -12.42 16.96
C GLU A 296 16.51 -10.98 17.19
N PHE A 297 16.73 -10.47 18.40
CA PHE A 297 16.40 -9.09 18.74
C PHE A 297 17.13 -8.10 17.83
N LEU A 298 18.45 -8.25 17.71
CA LEU A 298 19.27 -7.38 16.87
C LEU A 298 18.88 -7.56 15.39
N VAL A 299 18.74 -8.77 14.88
CA VAL A 299 18.53 -8.99 13.44
C VAL A 299 17.15 -8.53 12.96
N VAL A 300 16.08 -8.78 13.70
CA VAL A 300 14.71 -8.46 13.24
C VAL A 300 14.37 -6.99 13.49
N GLN A 301 14.62 -6.49 14.70
CA GLN A 301 14.23 -5.13 15.10
C GLN A 301 15.14 -4.07 14.47
N GLN A 302 16.47 -4.29 14.44
CA GLN A 302 17.40 -3.36 13.80
C GLN A 302 17.13 -3.25 12.30
N ARG A 303 16.70 -4.34 11.63
CA ARG A 303 16.34 -4.28 10.21
C ARG A 303 15.11 -3.43 9.97
N ARG A 304 14.05 -3.52 10.79
CA ARG A 304 12.84 -2.71 10.62
C ARG A 304 13.09 -1.23 10.86
N GLN A 305 13.74 -0.90 11.98
CA GLN A 305 14.10 0.48 12.32
C GLN A 305 15.09 1.09 11.32
N GLY A 306 16.13 0.33 10.95
CA GLY A 306 17.14 0.76 9.98
C GLY A 306 16.52 1.06 8.61
N ARG A 307 15.50 0.31 8.18
CA ARG A 307 14.76 0.58 6.94
C ARG A 307 13.97 1.89 6.99
N ARG A 308 13.25 2.16 8.09
CA ARG A 308 12.48 3.40 8.30
C ARG A 308 13.39 4.62 8.30
N LEU A 309 14.47 4.56 9.08
CA LEU A 309 15.48 5.61 9.12
C LEU A 309 16.15 5.82 7.75
N ALA A 310 16.48 4.73 7.05
CA ALA A 310 17.06 4.81 5.70
C ALA A 310 16.11 5.50 4.71
N CYS A 311 14.79 5.29 4.79
CA CYS A 311 13.82 5.99 3.95
C CYS A 311 13.81 7.50 4.23
N ILE A 312 13.83 7.90 5.52
CA ILE A 312 13.89 9.30 5.94
C ILE A 312 15.17 9.96 5.40
N ILE A 313 16.32 9.31 5.62
CA ILE A 313 17.63 9.78 5.16
C ILE A 313 17.67 9.86 3.63
N ALA A 314 17.16 8.84 2.94
CA ALA A 314 17.13 8.81 1.48
C ALA A 314 16.33 9.96 0.88
N LEU A 315 15.13 10.24 1.42
CA LEU A 315 14.33 11.40 0.99
C LEU A 315 15.06 12.71 1.26
N PHE A 316 15.67 12.87 2.43
CA PHE A 316 16.43 14.07 2.79
C PHE A 316 17.63 14.29 1.85
N ILE A 317 18.41 13.24 1.59
CA ILE A 317 19.53 13.29 0.65
C ILE A 317 19.03 13.60 -0.76
N GLY A 318 17.93 12.98 -1.20
CA GLY A 318 17.30 13.30 -2.49
C GLY A 318 16.96 14.79 -2.60
N GLY A 319 16.38 15.37 -1.54
CA GLY A 319 16.06 16.79 -1.47
C GLY A 319 17.29 17.70 -1.58
N ILE A 320 18.38 17.36 -0.88
CA ILE A 320 19.66 18.08 -0.97
C ILE A 320 20.22 18.01 -2.39
N ILE A 321 20.32 16.81 -2.97
CA ILE A 321 20.84 16.63 -4.31
C ILE A 321 19.99 17.38 -5.33
N GLY A 322 18.65 17.32 -5.22
CA GLY A 322 17.75 18.10 -6.08
C GLY A 322 17.97 19.61 -5.97
N GLY A 323 18.13 20.12 -4.75
CA GLY A 323 18.38 21.54 -4.51
C GLY A 323 19.73 22.01 -5.05
N GLU A 324 20.78 21.21 -4.90
CA GLU A 324 22.10 21.52 -5.47
C GLU A 324 22.13 21.37 -6.99
N MET A 325 21.46 20.35 -7.54
CA MET A 325 21.31 20.20 -9.00
C MET A 325 20.56 21.37 -9.61
N TYR A 326 19.55 21.91 -8.91
CA TYR A 326 18.79 23.07 -9.35
C TYR A 326 19.66 24.32 -9.54
N LYS A 327 20.65 24.53 -8.66
CA LYS A 327 21.62 25.64 -8.76
C LYS A 327 22.68 25.41 -9.84
N SER A 328 22.92 24.15 -10.18
CA SER A 328 23.92 23.75 -11.17
C SER A 328 23.43 23.95 -12.60
N ARG A 329 24.33 23.78 -13.58
CA ARG A 329 23.98 23.78 -15.02
C ARG A 329 23.00 22.67 -15.41
N ALA A 330 22.86 21.63 -14.59
CA ALA A 330 21.91 20.55 -14.83
C ALA A 330 20.45 21.01 -14.63
N GLY A 331 20.23 21.98 -13.73
CA GLY A 331 18.92 22.54 -13.42
C GLY A 331 17.88 21.51 -13.01
N MET A 332 16.60 21.87 -13.16
CA MET A 332 15.46 20.97 -12.95
C MET A 332 15.49 19.75 -13.88
N ALA A 333 15.79 19.97 -15.17
CA ALA A 333 15.79 18.93 -16.19
C ALA A 333 16.76 17.78 -15.84
N GLY A 334 17.97 18.12 -15.39
CA GLY A 334 18.96 17.12 -14.99
C GLY A 334 18.51 16.29 -13.79
N ALA A 335 17.86 16.90 -12.80
CA ALA A 335 17.33 16.18 -11.65
C ALA A 335 16.21 15.21 -12.05
N LEU A 336 15.32 15.62 -12.95
CA LEU A 336 14.26 14.74 -13.46
C LEU A 336 14.80 13.62 -14.36
N TRP A 337 15.85 13.88 -15.16
CA TRP A 337 16.55 12.82 -15.91
C TRP A 337 17.23 11.81 -14.98
N LEU A 338 17.84 12.26 -13.88
CA LEU A 338 18.41 11.38 -12.86
C LEU A 338 17.31 10.51 -12.22
N ALA A 339 16.16 11.11 -11.88
CA ALA A 339 15.01 10.38 -11.36
C ALA A 339 14.47 9.34 -12.35
N ALA A 340 14.34 9.71 -13.64
CA ALA A 340 13.92 8.80 -14.71
C ALA A 340 14.90 7.64 -14.87
N GLY A 341 16.20 7.91 -14.88
CA GLY A 341 17.25 6.90 -14.96
C GLY A 341 17.23 5.95 -13.77
N ALA A 342 17.01 6.47 -12.55
CA ALA A 342 16.87 5.65 -11.36
C ALA A 342 15.61 4.74 -11.41
N LYS A 343 14.46 5.23 -11.89
CA LYS A 343 13.28 4.38 -12.10
C LYS A 343 13.47 3.35 -13.21
N LEU A 344 14.15 3.72 -14.30
CA LEU A 344 14.50 2.78 -15.35
C LEU A 344 15.41 1.66 -14.83
N ALA A 345 16.38 1.97 -13.98
CA ALA A 345 17.21 0.97 -13.32
C ALA A 345 16.38 0.00 -12.46
N ILE A 346 15.33 0.48 -11.79
CA ILE A 346 14.38 -0.38 -11.07
C ILE A 346 13.62 -1.30 -12.05
N VAL A 347 13.15 -0.80 -13.20
CA VAL A 347 12.51 -1.63 -14.24
C VAL A 347 13.45 -2.76 -14.68
N VAL A 348 14.70 -2.41 -15.00
CA VAL A 348 15.72 -3.39 -15.39
C VAL A 348 15.97 -4.40 -14.26
N ALA A 349 16.03 -3.96 -13.02
CA ALA A 349 16.18 -4.84 -11.86
C ALA A 349 15.01 -5.85 -11.77
N TRP A 350 13.76 -5.42 -12.04
CA TRP A 350 12.60 -6.32 -12.08
C TRP A 350 12.68 -7.37 -13.19
N CYS A 351 13.29 -7.03 -14.32
CA CYS A 351 13.53 -8.00 -15.39
C CYS A 351 14.40 -9.17 -14.92
N PHE A 352 15.41 -8.92 -14.08
CA PHE A 352 16.36 -9.94 -13.61
C PHE A 352 16.10 -10.46 -12.19
N TRP A 353 15.06 -9.96 -11.52
CA TRP A 353 14.78 -10.29 -10.13
C TRP A 353 14.44 -11.78 -9.95
N LYS A 354 14.79 -12.35 -8.80
CA LYS A 354 14.48 -13.76 -8.50
C LYS A 354 13.00 -13.91 -8.17
N GLY A 355 12.38 -14.99 -8.65
CA GLY A 355 11.03 -15.31 -8.23
C GLY A 355 11.01 -15.85 -6.79
N GLY A 356 9.93 -15.58 -6.07
CA GLY A 356 9.70 -16.13 -4.74
C GLY A 356 9.55 -17.66 -4.79
N SER A 357 10.21 -18.36 -3.86
CA SER A 357 9.96 -19.79 -3.64
C SER A 357 8.62 -19.96 -2.93
N ALA A 358 7.77 -20.85 -3.42
CA ALA A 358 6.43 -21.14 -2.89
C ALA A 358 6.39 -21.74 -1.47
N ASP A 359 7.53 -21.81 -0.77
CA ASP A 359 7.70 -22.50 0.52
C ASP A 359 7.51 -21.58 1.75
N ASN A 360 7.23 -20.28 1.55
CA ASN A 360 7.21 -19.29 2.64
C ASN A 360 5.81 -18.84 3.08
N ASP A 361 4.76 -19.50 2.59
CA ASP A 361 3.36 -19.22 2.99
C ASP A 361 2.95 -19.94 4.30
N GLY A 362 3.86 -20.69 4.92
CA GLY A 362 3.61 -21.45 6.16
C GLY A 362 3.97 -20.74 7.47
N LEU A 363 4.55 -19.53 7.44
CA LEU A 363 4.89 -18.81 8.67
C LEU A 363 3.86 -17.70 8.94
N PRO A 364 3.28 -17.65 10.16
CA PRO A 364 2.34 -16.60 10.52
C PRO A 364 3.02 -15.23 10.43
N ARG A 365 2.45 -14.36 9.60
CA ARG A 365 2.86 -12.96 9.41
C ARG A 365 2.34 -12.06 10.53
#